data_AF-A0A108U6B2-F1
#
_entry.id   AF-A0A108U6B2-F1
#
_cell.length_a   1.000
_cell.length_b   1.000
_cell.length_c   1.000
_cell.angle_alpha   90.00
_cell.angle_beta   90.00
_cell.angle_gamma   90.00
#
_symmetry.space_group_name_H-M   'P 1'
#
loop_
_entity.id
_entity.type
_entity.pdbx_description
1 polymer ?
#
loop_
_entity_poly.entity_id
_entity_poly.type
_entity_poly.pdbx_seq_one_letter_code
_entity_poly.pdbx_strand_id
1 'polypeptide(L)'
;MAAKFKKTAKKTSGKTSNTAGKGSAQEQAERLSKTLSESAQQIWLAGVGAFGRAQAEGTKLFEGLVKEGLNLEQTARKFTGGQASVLRDAVESKVGQARERATDTWDRLEKVFEERVQRALVKLGVPGRDDLAGLSDRVDALTAELRRQGGAPAPRKAAKASAAKAPAKKAAAPRKAAAKSAAKPAKAARKSIARPKPPVAP
;
A
#
# COMPACT_ATOMS: atom_id res chain seq x y z
N MET A 1 67.14 43.51 30.48
CA MET A 1 66.70 43.51 31.90
C MET A 1 66.01 42.19 32.18
N ALA A 2 66.48 41.50 33.22
CA ALA A 2 66.04 40.18 33.64
C ALA A 2 65.13 40.28 34.88
N ALA A 3 64.15 39.38 34.98
CA ALA A 3 63.54 38.82 36.21
C ALA A 3 62.61 37.68 35.72
N LYS A 4 62.83 36.36 35.86
CA LYS A 4 63.26 35.44 36.94
C LYS A 4 62.26 35.29 38.11
N PHE A 5 61.81 34.02 38.27
CA PHE A 5 61.18 33.34 39.42
C PHE A 5 59.69 33.68 39.70
N LYS A 6 58.80 32.73 40.03
CA LYS A 6 58.97 31.58 40.94
C LYS A 6 57.95 30.45 40.65
N LYS A 7 58.48 29.22 40.62
CA LYS A 7 57.81 27.93 40.73
C LYS A 7 57.11 27.78 42.09
N THR A 8 55.86 27.34 42.11
CA THR A 8 55.26 26.62 43.25
C THR A 8 54.36 25.50 42.73
N ALA A 9 54.90 24.28 42.81
CA ALA A 9 54.09 23.08 42.82
C ALA A 9 53.20 23.10 44.07
N LYS A 10 51.90 22.91 43.91
CA LYS A 10 51.05 22.43 45.01
C LYS A 10 50.18 21.27 44.52
N LYS A 11 50.73 20.09 44.77
CA LYS A 11 50.03 18.82 44.88
C LYS A 11 48.92 18.97 45.92
N THR A 12 47.67 18.81 45.51
CA THR A 12 46.58 18.39 46.39
C THR A 12 45.83 17.24 45.74
N SER A 13 46.25 16.06 46.17
CA SER A 13 45.48 14.83 46.11
C SER A 13 44.08 15.04 46.69
N GLY A 14 43.09 14.45 46.03
CA GLY A 14 41.83 14.05 46.65
C GLY A 14 40.64 14.95 46.34
N LYS A 15 39.80 14.52 45.38
CA LYS A 15 38.38 14.26 45.67
C LYS A 15 37.76 13.42 44.55
N THR A 16 37.35 12.22 44.93
CA THR A 16 36.42 11.35 44.24
C THR A 16 35.23 12.14 43.67
N SER A 17 35.00 12.10 42.36
CA SER A 17 33.74 12.53 41.76
C SER A 17 33.38 11.65 40.57
N ASN A 18 33.13 10.36 40.83
CA ASN A 18 32.55 9.44 39.85
C ASN A 18 31.06 9.15 40.13
N THR A 19 30.33 10.14 40.65
CA THR A 19 28.91 10.02 41.01
C THR A 19 28.04 11.23 40.60
N ALA A 20 28.59 12.19 39.85
CA ALA A 20 27.82 13.32 39.31
C ALA A 20 27.20 13.04 37.92
N GLY A 21 27.63 11.97 37.24
CA GLY A 21 27.17 11.62 35.89
C GLY A 21 25.84 10.84 35.83
N LYS A 22 25.44 10.17 36.91
CA LYS A 22 24.22 9.32 36.90
C LYS A 22 22.94 10.08 37.25
N GLY A 23 22.99 11.03 38.20
CA GLY A 23 21.84 11.88 38.51
C GLY A 23 21.49 12.83 37.35
N SER A 24 22.51 13.45 36.76
CA SER A 24 22.35 14.35 35.62
C SER A 24 21.91 13.64 34.34
N ALA A 25 22.41 12.43 34.06
CA ALA A 25 21.94 11.65 32.91
C ALA A 25 20.50 11.16 33.06
N GLN A 26 20.07 10.82 34.28
CA GLN A 26 18.71 10.34 34.55
C GLN A 26 17.69 11.49 34.55
N GLU A 27 18.06 12.66 35.09
CA GLU A 27 17.26 13.89 34.96
C GLU A 27 17.20 14.40 33.51
N GLN A 28 18.28 14.26 32.74
CA GLN A 28 18.27 14.53 31.30
C GLN A 28 17.36 13.56 30.56
N ALA A 29 17.39 12.27 30.89
CA ALA A 29 16.50 11.27 30.30
C ALA A 29 15.01 11.54 30.60
N GLU A 30 14.67 11.97 31.83
CA GLU A 30 13.29 12.36 32.17
C GLU A 30 12.84 13.66 31.50
N ARG A 31 13.75 14.63 31.33
CA ARG A 31 13.45 15.84 30.55
C ARG A 31 13.26 15.53 29.07
N LEU A 32 14.06 14.60 28.53
CA LEU A 32 13.93 14.11 27.16
C LEU A 32 12.64 13.31 26.97
N SER A 33 12.24 12.48 27.92
CA SER A 33 10.99 11.71 27.84
C SER A 33 9.76 12.62 27.92
N LYS A 34 9.77 13.64 28.81
CA LYS A 34 8.71 14.64 28.88
C LYS A 34 8.59 15.46 27.61
N THR A 35 9.69 15.91 27.03
CA THR A 35 9.67 16.69 25.77
C THR A 35 9.27 15.83 24.57
N LEU A 36 9.64 14.55 24.54
CA LEU A 36 9.16 13.60 23.53
C LEU A 36 7.65 13.34 23.68
N SER A 37 7.17 13.16 24.91
CA SER A 37 5.75 12.91 25.17
C SER A 37 4.90 14.13 24.82
N GLU A 38 5.37 15.33 25.16
CA GLU A 38 4.71 16.59 24.79
C GLU A 38 4.70 16.78 23.27
N SER A 39 5.83 16.56 22.58
CA SER A 39 5.89 16.62 21.11
C SER A 39 4.98 15.57 20.46
N ALA A 40 4.95 14.34 20.98
CA ALA A 40 4.09 13.29 20.47
C ALA A 40 2.61 13.65 20.64
N GLN A 41 2.24 14.28 21.74
CA GLN A 41 0.88 14.76 21.98
C GLN A 41 0.50 15.88 21.01
N GLN A 42 1.40 16.83 20.76
CA GLN A 42 1.19 17.89 19.77
C GLN A 42 1.05 17.34 18.36
N ILE A 43 1.90 16.38 17.96
CA ILE A 43 1.81 15.70 16.67
C ILE A 43 0.49 14.94 16.55
N TRP A 44 0.03 14.28 17.62
CA TRP A 44 -1.23 13.55 17.63
C TRP A 44 -2.43 14.48 17.52
N LEU A 45 -2.49 15.54 18.32
CA LEU A 45 -3.55 16.55 18.27
C LEU A 45 -3.59 17.25 16.90
N ALA A 46 -2.42 17.57 16.34
CA ALA A 46 -2.33 18.11 14.98
C ALA A 46 -2.82 17.10 13.93
N GLY A 47 -2.49 15.83 14.08
CA GLY A 47 -2.97 14.76 13.19
C GLY A 47 -4.49 14.58 13.24
N VAL A 48 -5.08 14.54 14.43
CA VAL A 48 -6.55 14.40 14.61
C VAL A 48 -7.29 15.66 14.17
N GLY A 49 -6.74 16.85 14.44
CA GLY A 49 -7.30 18.12 13.99
C GLY A 49 -7.25 18.28 12.46
N ALA A 50 -6.13 17.92 11.83
CA ALA A 50 -5.99 17.94 10.39
C ALA A 50 -6.90 16.90 9.71
N PHE A 51 -7.04 15.70 10.30
CA PHE A 51 -7.97 14.67 9.81
C PHE A 51 -9.43 15.13 9.88
N GLY A 52 -9.85 15.74 10.99
CA GLY A 52 -11.18 16.32 11.11
C GLY A 52 -11.44 17.44 10.09
N ARG A 53 -10.45 18.30 9.83
CA ARG A 53 -10.54 19.33 8.79
C ARG A 53 -10.63 18.74 7.39
N ALA A 54 -9.83 17.72 7.10
CA ALA A 54 -9.86 17.02 5.82
C ALA A 54 -11.19 16.27 5.61
N GLN A 55 -11.84 15.75 6.65
CA GLN A 55 -13.19 15.18 6.54
C GLN A 55 -14.24 16.25 6.19
N ALA A 56 -14.22 17.39 6.89
CA ALA A 56 -15.17 18.48 6.63
C ALA A 56 -15.02 19.10 5.24
N GLU A 57 -13.78 19.26 4.78
CA GLU A 57 -13.48 19.74 3.42
C GLU A 57 -13.72 18.64 2.38
N GLY A 58 -13.42 17.38 2.71
CA GLY A 58 -13.63 16.22 1.85
C GLY A 58 -15.09 15.97 1.49
N THR A 59 -16.02 16.10 2.45
CA THR A 59 -17.46 15.99 2.19
C THR A 59 -17.95 17.08 1.24
N LYS A 60 -17.46 18.33 1.40
CA LYS A 60 -17.81 19.44 0.50
C LYS A 60 -17.26 19.23 -0.91
N LEU A 61 -16.03 18.74 -1.04
CA LEU A 61 -15.45 18.40 -2.35
C LEU A 61 -16.25 17.28 -3.02
N PHE A 62 -16.65 16.25 -2.26
CA PHE A 62 -17.48 15.16 -2.77
C PHE A 62 -18.86 15.64 -3.23
N GLU A 63 -19.56 16.44 -2.43
CA GLU A 63 -20.84 17.04 -2.83
C GLU A 63 -20.70 17.91 -4.10
N GLY A 64 -19.60 18.66 -4.20
CA GLY A 64 -19.25 19.42 -5.40
C GLY A 64 -19.08 18.53 -6.62
N LEU A 65 -18.30 17.46 -6.51
CA LEU A 65 -18.09 16.48 -7.58
C LEU A 65 -19.39 15.77 -7.98
N VAL A 66 -20.25 15.43 -7.04
CA VAL A 66 -21.56 14.83 -7.32
C VAL A 66 -22.44 15.81 -8.09
N LYS A 67 -22.49 17.07 -7.68
CA LYS A 67 -23.25 18.12 -8.35
C LYS A 67 -22.72 18.38 -9.76
N GLU A 68 -21.40 18.44 -9.93
CA GLU A 68 -20.76 18.56 -11.24
C GLU A 68 -21.01 17.33 -12.11
N GLY A 69 -21.01 16.12 -11.54
CA GLY A 69 -21.35 14.88 -12.24
C GLY A 69 -22.78 14.90 -12.78
N LEU A 70 -23.74 15.34 -11.97
CA LEU A 70 -25.13 15.50 -12.40
C LEU A 70 -25.26 16.56 -13.52
N ASN A 71 -24.54 17.67 -13.41
CA ASN A 71 -24.55 18.71 -14.44
C ASN A 71 -23.85 18.26 -15.73
N LEU A 72 -22.76 17.51 -15.62
CA LEU A 72 -22.03 16.91 -16.73
C LEU A 72 -22.90 15.87 -17.43
N GLU A 73 -23.64 15.05 -16.69
CA GLU A 73 -24.58 14.07 -17.26
C GLU A 73 -25.72 14.76 -18.01
N GLN A 74 -26.32 15.80 -17.44
CA GLN A 74 -27.35 16.60 -18.13
C GLN A 74 -26.80 17.29 -19.39
N THR A 75 -25.57 17.79 -19.32
CA THR A 75 -24.88 18.42 -20.44
C THR A 75 -24.54 17.39 -21.51
N ALA A 76 -23.99 16.23 -21.15
CA ALA A 76 -23.67 15.13 -22.06
C ALA A 76 -24.92 14.56 -22.75
N ARG A 77 -26.06 14.47 -22.04
CA ARG A 77 -27.36 14.11 -22.63
C ARG A 77 -27.82 15.14 -23.69
N LYS A 78 -27.48 16.42 -23.53
CA LYS A 78 -27.78 17.49 -24.50
C LYS A 78 -26.80 17.51 -25.67
N PHE A 79 -25.53 17.17 -25.45
CA PHE A 79 -24.49 17.07 -26.49
C PHE A 79 -24.41 15.65 -27.07
N THR A 80 -25.43 15.23 -27.83
CA THR A 80 -25.36 13.98 -28.59
C THR A 80 -24.97 14.25 -30.05
N GLY A 81 -23.75 13.84 -30.42
CA GLY A 81 -23.27 13.84 -31.81
C GLY A 81 -21.84 14.38 -31.98
N GLY A 82 -20.89 13.52 -32.37
CA GLY A 82 -19.57 13.83 -32.96
C GLY A 82 -18.53 14.56 -32.09
N GLN A 83 -18.88 15.68 -31.46
CA GLN A 83 -17.96 16.49 -30.65
C GLN A 83 -17.72 15.91 -29.26
N ALA A 84 -18.67 15.12 -28.75
CA ALA A 84 -18.57 14.47 -27.45
C ALA A 84 -17.44 13.41 -27.40
N SER A 85 -17.10 12.76 -28.52
CA SER A 85 -16.04 11.74 -28.52
C SER A 85 -14.65 12.37 -28.37
N VAL A 86 -14.39 13.48 -29.07
CA VAL A 86 -13.09 14.18 -29.00
C VAL A 86 -12.86 14.78 -27.61
N LEU A 87 -13.89 15.37 -27.00
CA LEU A 87 -13.79 15.83 -25.61
C LEU A 87 -13.59 14.67 -24.64
N ARG A 88 -14.26 13.54 -24.88
CA ARG A 88 -14.09 12.34 -24.06
C ARG A 88 -12.67 11.80 -24.12
N ASP A 89 -12.07 11.70 -25.30
CA ASP A 89 -10.70 11.22 -25.47
C ASP A 89 -9.68 12.15 -24.77
N ALA A 90 -9.89 13.47 -24.84
CA ALA A 90 -9.03 14.44 -24.15
C ALA A 90 -9.16 14.36 -22.62
N VAL A 91 -10.38 14.14 -22.10
CA VAL A 91 -10.61 13.93 -20.66
C VAL A 91 -10.02 12.60 -20.21
N GLU A 92 -10.22 11.53 -20.97
CA GLU A 92 -9.68 10.19 -20.69
C GLU A 92 -8.14 10.22 -20.59
N SER A 93 -7.47 10.94 -21.52
CA SER A 93 -6.02 11.11 -21.49
C SER A 93 -5.53 11.86 -20.24
N LYS A 94 -6.19 12.96 -19.86
CA LYS A 94 -5.84 13.71 -18.65
C LYS A 94 -6.12 12.92 -17.37
N VAL A 95 -7.24 12.20 -17.31
CA VAL A 95 -7.59 11.32 -16.19
C VAL A 95 -6.59 10.18 -16.08
N GLY A 96 -6.16 9.60 -17.20
CA GLY A 96 -5.10 8.58 -17.24
C GLY A 96 -3.80 9.08 -16.61
N GLN A 97 -3.32 10.25 -17.03
CA GLN A 97 -2.10 10.85 -16.46
C GLN A 97 -2.23 11.19 -14.98
N ALA A 98 -3.40 11.70 -14.55
CA ALA A 98 -3.66 11.99 -13.15
C ALA A 98 -3.69 10.70 -12.31
N ARG A 99 -4.26 9.63 -12.86
CA ARG A 99 -4.34 8.32 -12.21
C ARG A 99 -2.96 7.69 -12.03
N GLU A 100 -2.11 7.71 -13.05
CA GLU A 100 -0.74 7.20 -12.93
C GLU A 100 0.04 7.92 -11.82
N ARG A 101 -0.05 9.25 -11.77
CA ARG A 101 0.60 10.05 -10.70
C ARG A 101 0.00 9.80 -9.33
N ALA A 102 -1.32 9.60 -9.26
CA ALA A 102 -1.99 9.25 -8.02
C ALA A 102 -1.58 7.85 -7.53
N THR A 103 -1.42 6.89 -8.43
CA THR A 103 -0.94 5.53 -8.12
C THR A 103 0.47 5.58 -7.53
N ASP A 104 1.41 6.32 -8.11
CA ASP A 104 2.76 6.47 -7.55
C ASP A 104 2.75 7.05 -6.12
N THR A 105 1.88 8.04 -5.86
CA THR A 105 1.73 8.60 -4.51
C THR A 105 1.02 7.65 -3.55
N TRP A 106 0.12 6.81 -4.05
CA TRP A 106 -0.59 5.80 -3.28
C TRP A 106 0.36 4.66 -2.86
N ASP A 107 1.19 4.17 -3.77
CA ASP A 107 2.25 3.18 -3.46
C ASP A 107 3.19 3.68 -2.34
N ARG A 108 3.53 4.98 -2.35
CA ARG A 108 4.33 5.59 -1.27
C ARG A 108 3.56 5.64 0.05
N LEU A 109 2.26 5.94 0.01
CA LEU A 109 1.41 5.93 1.20
C LEU A 109 1.27 4.52 1.77
N GLU A 110 1.13 3.50 0.93
CA GLU A 110 1.11 2.09 1.32
C GLU A 110 2.39 1.70 2.04
N LYS A 111 3.55 2.06 1.48
CA LYS A 111 4.84 1.82 2.14
C LYS A 111 4.96 2.51 3.51
N VAL A 112 4.50 3.76 3.64
CA VAL A 112 4.54 4.49 4.92
C VAL A 112 3.52 3.92 5.92
N PHE A 113 2.37 3.46 5.44
CA PHE A 113 1.37 2.80 6.25
C PHE A 113 1.88 1.46 6.77
N GLU A 114 2.46 0.62 5.91
CA GLU A 114 3.09 -0.65 6.30
C GLU A 114 4.16 -0.44 7.36
N GLU A 115 5.07 0.52 7.16
CA GLU A 115 6.10 0.90 8.14
C GLU A 115 5.50 1.34 9.48
N ARG A 116 4.37 2.06 9.45
CA ARG A 116 3.67 2.47 10.67
C ARG A 116 2.96 1.31 11.36
N VAL A 117 2.32 0.42 10.60
CA VAL A 117 1.67 -0.78 11.12
C VAL A 117 2.69 -1.74 11.72
N GLN A 118 3.80 -2.00 11.01
CA GLN A 118 4.92 -2.79 11.52
C GLN A 118 5.49 -2.20 12.80
N ARG A 119 5.69 -0.87 12.86
CA ARG A 119 6.19 -0.21 14.07
C ARG A 119 5.24 -0.32 15.25
N ALA A 120 3.93 -0.29 15.01
CA ALA A 120 2.92 -0.52 16.04
C ALA A 120 2.94 -1.98 16.53
N LEU A 121 3.06 -2.94 15.60
CA LEU A 121 3.11 -4.38 15.90
C LEU A 121 4.37 -4.76 16.69
N VAL A 122 5.54 -4.25 16.30
CA VAL A 122 6.81 -4.46 17.03
C VAL A 122 6.72 -3.91 18.45
N LYS A 123 6.09 -2.73 18.64
CA LYS A 123 5.84 -2.17 19.98
C LYS A 123 4.90 -3.03 20.82
N LEU A 124 4.01 -3.80 20.19
CA LEU A 124 3.11 -4.74 20.86
C LEU A 124 3.74 -6.12 21.07
N GLY A 125 4.99 -6.33 20.64
CA GLY A 125 5.71 -7.59 20.82
C GLY A 125 5.39 -8.66 19.78
N VAL A 126 4.76 -8.29 18.66
CA VAL A 126 4.50 -9.21 17.54
C VAL A 126 5.75 -9.26 16.64
N PRO A 127 6.45 -10.41 16.53
CA PRO A 127 7.64 -10.54 15.69
C PRO A 127 7.30 -10.39 14.20
N GLY A 128 8.18 -9.72 13.45
CA GLY A 128 7.99 -9.48 12.03
C GLY A 128 8.34 -10.70 11.14
N ARG A 129 8.11 -10.56 9.83
CA ARG A 129 8.48 -11.61 8.85
C ARG A 129 9.99 -11.82 8.79
N ASP A 130 10.77 -10.75 8.87
CA ASP A 130 12.24 -10.81 8.83
C ASP A 130 12.80 -11.50 10.09
N ASP A 131 12.20 -11.28 11.25
CA ASP A 131 12.57 -11.94 12.49
C ASP A 131 12.31 -13.45 12.42
N LEU A 132 11.16 -13.86 11.85
CA LEU A 132 10.82 -15.26 11.64
C LEU A 132 11.74 -15.94 10.61
N ALA A 133 12.11 -15.22 9.55
CA ALA A 133 13.07 -15.71 8.55
C ALA A 133 14.44 -15.93 9.19
N GLY A 134 14.96 -14.94 9.91
CA GLY A 134 16.25 -15.06 10.61
C GLY A 134 16.24 -16.14 11.70
N LEU A 135 15.11 -16.36 12.38
CA LEU A 135 14.96 -17.48 13.31
C LEU A 135 14.96 -18.83 12.58
N SER A 136 14.28 -18.93 11.44
CA SER A 136 14.26 -20.15 10.61
C SER A 136 15.66 -20.52 10.14
N ASP A 137 16.42 -19.55 9.63
CA ASP A 137 17.80 -19.76 9.21
C ASP A 137 18.70 -20.25 10.35
N ARG A 138 18.53 -19.68 11.55
CA ARG A 138 19.26 -20.13 12.75
C ARG A 138 18.88 -21.54 13.16
N VAL A 139 17.59 -21.89 13.08
CA VAL A 139 17.11 -23.25 13.36
C VAL A 139 17.66 -24.23 12.33
N ASP A 140 17.71 -23.87 11.06
CA ASP A 140 18.27 -24.71 10.00
C ASP A 140 19.78 -24.90 10.18
N ALA A 141 20.52 -23.84 10.49
CA ALA A 141 21.94 -23.91 10.81
C ALA A 141 22.20 -24.80 12.04
N LEU A 142 21.40 -24.64 13.11
CA LEU A 142 21.50 -25.46 14.31
C LEU A 142 21.12 -26.91 14.05
N THR A 143 20.11 -27.15 13.21
CA THR A 143 19.70 -28.50 12.80
C THR A 143 20.78 -29.16 11.95
N ALA A 144 21.46 -28.42 11.07
CA ALA A 144 22.59 -28.91 10.29
C ALA A 144 23.78 -29.26 11.20
N GLU A 145 24.06 -28.43 12.19
CA GLU A 145 25.09 -28.67 13.22
C GLU A 145 24.76 -29.92 14.06
N LEU A 146 23.52 -30.07 14.52
CA LEU A 146 23.04 -31.26 15.25
C LEU A 146 23.14 -32.54 14.41
N ARG A 147 22.77 -32.48 13.12
CA ARG A 147 22.94 -33.60 12.19
C ARG A 147 24.41 -33.96 12.01
N ARG A 148 25.30 -32.96 11.95
CA ARG A 148 26.76 -33.17 11.87
C ARG A 148 27.31 -33.81 13.15
N GLN A 149 26.72 -33.50 14.31
CA GLN A 149 27.07 -34.06 15.61
C GLN A 149 26.34 -35.38 15.94
N GLY A 150 25.60 -35.96 14.99
CA GLY A 150 24.97 -37.29 15.14
C GLY A 150 23.54 -37.28 15.70
N GLY A 151 22.94 -36.11 15.93
CA GLY A 151 21.53 -35.97 16.30
C GLY A 151 20.62 -36.18 15.09
N ALA A 152 20.28 -37.44 14.80
CA ALA A 152 19.30 -37.77 13.77
C ALA A 152 17.87 -37.73 14.33
N PRO A 153 16.98 -36.81 13.89
CA PRO A 153 15.56 -37.06 14.03
C PRO A 153 15.18 -38.19 13.05
N ALA A 154 14.51 -39.21 13.58
CA ALA A 154 14.06 -40.36 12.81
C ALA A 154 13.33 -39.90 11.53
N PRO A 155 13.66 -40.44 10.34
CA PRO A 155 12.97 -40.08 9.12
C PRO A 155 11.53 -40.54 9.25
N ARG A 156 10.59 -39.59 9.42
CA ARG A 156 9.19 -39.85 9.11
C ARG A 156 9.13 -40.12 7.61
N LYS A 157 9.07 -41.41 7.30
CA LYS A 157 8.78 -41.98 5.99
C LYS A 157 7.51 -41.31 5.47
N ALA A 158 7.68 -40.29 4.62
CA ALA A 158 6.64 -39.89 3.70
C ALA A 158 6.40 -41.11 2.82
N ALA A 159 5.32 -41.83 3.10
CA ALA A 159 4.87 -42.94 2.27
C ALA A 159 4.56 -42.37 0.89
N LYS A 160 5.53 -42.50 -0.02
CA LYS A 160 5.33 -42.42 -1.45
C LYS A 160 4.41 -43.59 -1.80
N ALA A 161 3.11 -43.34 -1.84
CA ALA A 161 2.15 -44.25 -2.44
C ALA A 161 2.43 -44.28 -3.94
N SER A 162 3.31 -45.20 -4.33
CA SER A 162 3.56 -45.59 -5.70
C SER A 162 2.28 -46.20 -6.27
N ALA A 163 1.91 -45.71 -7.44
CA ALA A 163 0.90 -46.27 -8.31
C ALA A 163 1.02 -47.80 -8.43
N ALA A 164 -0.10 -48.50 -8.21
CA ALA A 164 -0.36 -49.82 -8.76
C ALA A 164 -1.58 -49.71 -9.69
N LYS A 165 -1.43 -50.30 -10.86
CA LYS A 165 -2.19 -50.08 -12.10
C LYS A 165 -3.27 -51.17 -12.28
N ALA A 166 -4.53 -50.72 -12.42
CA ALA A 166 -5.64 -51.24 -13.26
C ALA A 166 -6.21 -52.67 -12.94
N PRO A 167 -7.49 -53.02 -13.26
CA PRO A 167 -8.17 -52.74 -14.54
C PRO A 167 -9.66 -52.30 -14.53
N ALA A 168 -9.97 -51.49 -15.55
CA ALA A 168 -11.18 -51.40 -16.40
C ALA A 168 -12.58 -51.76 -15.87
N LYS A 169 -13.50 -50.79 -15.96
CA LYS A 169 -14.84 -50.95 -16.57
C LYS A 169 -15.43 -49.59 -17.03
N LYS A 170 -15.76 -49.52 -18.34
CA LYS A 170 -16.86 -48.78 -19.04
C LYS A 170 -17.54 -47.61 -18.29
N ALA A 171 -17.87 -46.45 -18.89
CA ALA A 171 -18.10 -46.09 -20.28
C ALA A 171 -18.21 -44.55 -20.49
N ALA A 172 -17.95 -44.13 -21.74
CA ALA A 172 -18.59 -43.04 -22.49
C ALA A 172 -18.35 -41.54 -22.13
N ALA A 173 -17.40 -40.96 -22.87
CA ALA A 173 -17.31 -39.62 -23.49
C ALA A 173 -18.26 -38.46 -23.13
N PRO A 174 -17.75 -37.20 -23.15
CA PRO A 174 -18.53 -36.05 -23.59
C PRO A 174 -18.06 -35.58 -24.97
N ARG A 175 -18.91 -35.75 -25.99
CA ARG A 175 -18.77 -35.08 -27.29
C ARG A 175 -19.76 -33.91 -27.35
N LYS A 176 -19.17 -32.73 -27.57
CA LYS A 176 -19.56 -31.67 -28.52
C LYS A 176 -20.80 -30.79 -28.23
N ALA A 177 -20.53 -29.51 -28.45
CA ALA A 177 -21.40 -28.35 -28.58
C ALA A 177 -22.64 -28.50 -29.48
N ALA A 178 -23.70 -27.76 -29.13
CA ALA A 178 -24.61 -26.95 -29.97
C ALA A 178 -25.73 -26.41 -29.04
N ALA A 179 -25.92 -25.09 -28.88
CA ALA A 179 -26.69 -24.21 -29.77
C ALA A 179 -28.14 -24.69 -30.05
N LYS A 180 -29.13 -23.93 -29.55
CA LYS A 180 -30.48 -23.64 -30.12
C LYS A 180 -31.19 -22.65 -29.17
N SER A 181 -31.44 -21.39 -29.56
CA SER A 181 -32.59 -20.85 -30.33
C SER A 181 -33.93 -20.94 -29.55
N ALA A 182 -34.85 -19.98 -29.48
CA ALA A 182 -35.22 -18.82 -30.29
C ALA A 182 -36.16 -17.91 -29.42
N ALA A 183 -36.40 -16.62 -29.69
CA ALA A 183 -37.43 -16.17 -30.64
C ALA A 183 -37.36 -14.65 -30.92
N LYS A 184 -37.74 -14.30 -32.17
CA LYS A 184 -37.70 -12.98 -32.85
C LYS A 184 -38.89 -12.06 -32.45
N PRO A 185 -39.00 -10.82 -32.99
CA PRO A 185 -39.53 -10.67 -34.36
C PRO A 185 -38.74 -9.70 -35.26
N ALA A 186 -38.72 -10.02 -36.55
CA ALA A 186 -38.43 -9.11 -37.64
C ALA A 186 -39.73 -8.92 -38.44
N LYS A 187 -40.12 -7.67 -38.75
CA LYS A 187 -41.08 -7.39 -39.82
C LYS A 187 -40.80 -6.05 -40.50
N ALA A 188 -40.70 -6.17 -41.82
CA ALA A 188 -41.00 -5.20 -42.87
C ALA A 188 -40.04 -4.01 -43.10
N ALA A 189 -39.14 -4.23 -44.07
CA ALA A 189 -38.72 -3.21 -45.00
C ALA A 189 -39.92 -2.68 -45.83
N ARG A 190 -39.99 -1.36 -45.98
CA ARG A 190 -40.47 -0.62 -47.17
C ARG A 190 -40.00 0.82 -47.05
N LYS A 191 -38.84 1.15 -47.63
CA LYS A 191 -38.49 2.53 -47.96
C LYS A 191 -38.37 2.63 -49.47
N SER A 192 -39.40 3.21 -50.06
CA SER A 192 -39.41 3.73 -51.42
C SER A 192 -38.28 4.73 -51.58
N ILE A 193 -37.42 4.48 -52.57
CA ILE A 193 -36.48 5.45 -53.11
C ILE A 193 -37.21 6.10 -54.28
N ALA A 194 -37.67 7.34 -54.10
CA ALA A 194 -38.17 8.20 -55.17
C ALA A 194 -37.98 9.67 -54.78
N ARG A 195 -36.85 10.25 -55.20
CA ARG A 195 -36.64 11.64 -55.69
C ARG A 195 -35.17 12.07 -55.51
N PRO A 196 -34.42 12.30 -56.59
CA PRO A 196 -33.42 13.35 -56.59
C PRO A 196 -34.06 14.73 -56.81
N LYS A 197 -33.43 15.75 -56.22
CA LYS A 197 -33.74 17.18 -56.32
C LYS A 197 -33.60 17.70 -57.76
N PRO A 198 -34.24 18.82 -58.13
CA PRO A 198 -34.05 19.45 -59.43
C PRO A 198 -32.72 20.23 -59.44
N PRO A 199 -32.11 20.41 -60.62
CA PRO A 199 -31.29 21.59 -60.82
C PRO A 199 -31.70 22.38 -62.07
N VAL A 200 -31.65 23.71 -61.88
CA VAL A 200 -31.31 24.81 -62.81
C VAL A 200 -32.23 25.17 -63.99
N ALA A 201 -32.63 26.45 -63.97
CA ALA A 201 -33.06 27.28 -65.10
C ALA A 201 -31.86 27.54 -66.07
N PRO A 202 -31.98 28.26 -67.21
CA PRO A 202 -32.86 29.40 -67.52
C PRO A 202 -34.22 29.05 -68.12
#